data_AF-A0A914Y4C4-F1
#
_entry.id   AF-A0A914Y4C4-F1
#
_cell.length_a   1.000
_cell.length_b   1.000
_cell.length_c   1.000
_cell.angle_alpha   90.00
_cell.angle_beta   90.00
_cell.angle_gamma   90.00
#
_symmetry.space_group_name_H-M   'P 1'
#
loop_
_entity.id
_entity.type
_entity.pdbx_description
1 polymer ?
#
loop_
_entity_poly.entity_id
_entity_poly.type
_entity_poly.pdbx_seq_one_letter_code
_entity_poly.pdbx_strand_id
1 'polypeptide(L)'
;MFEWGGISVDPNREVAIANPMALPFVSKLIPRGPGNPMEQPKDAKGTGTESGIQPQYGVPYGVTLNPFLSPFGLPCKQPAWGYISALDLKTNEVVWKKRIGTPQDSMPFPMPVPVPFNMGMPMLGGPISTAGNVLFIAATADNYLRAYNMSNGEKLWQGRLPAGGQATPMTYEVNGKQYVVISAGGHGSFGTKMGDYIVAYALPDDVK
;
A
#
# COMPACT_ATOMS: atom_id res chain seq x y z
N MET A 1 -4.94 -12.73 3.44
CA MET A 1 -5.38 -11.33 3.30
C MET A 1 -4.15 -10.47 3.48
N PHE A 2 -3.63 -9.87 2.41
CA PHE A 2 -2.54 -8.89 2.50
C PHE A 2 -3.21 -7.55 2.80
N GLU A 3 -3.29 -7.17 4.07
CA GLU A 3 -3.95 -5.91 4.45
C GLU A 3 -3.18 -5.26 5.59
N TRP A 4 -2.24 -4.38 5.23
CA TRP A 4 -1.54 -3.46 6.13
C TRP A 4 -1.94 -2.00 5.84
N GLY A 5 -3.04 -1.78 5.09
CA GLY A 5 -3.48 -0.47 4.65
C GLY A 5 -4.25 0.33 5.70
N GLY A 6 -4.82 -0.32 6.72
CA GLY A 6 -5.62 0.38 7.73
C GLY A 6 -6.72 1.25 7.13
N ILE A 7 -7.25 2.17 7.93
CA ILE A 7 -8.20 3.20 7.48
C ILE A 7 -7.85 4.52 8.16
N SER A 8 -8.26 5.63 7.55
CA SER A 8 -8.23 6.94 8.18
C SER A 8 -9.67 7.40 8.42
N VAL A 9 -9.98 7.90 9.61
CA VAL A 9 -11.33 8.33 9.99
C VAL A 9 -11.31 9.82 10.31
N ASP A 10 -12.21 10.58 9.67
CA ASP A 10 -12.51 11.95 10.03
C ASP A 10 -13.81 11.97 10.85
N PRO A 11 -13.73 12.12 12.19
CA PRO A 11 -14.91 12.08 13.05
C PRO A 11 -15.78 13.33 12.94
N ASN A 12 -15.27 14.45 12.42
CA ASN A 12 -16.05 15.68 12.28
C ASN A 12 -16.95 15.62 11.04
N ARG A 13 -16.46 14.97 9.97
CA ARG A 13 -17.23 14.74 8.74
C ARG A 13 -17.96 13.40 8.74
N GLU A 14 -17.65 12.51 9.69
CA GLU A 14 -18.16 11.16 9.79
C GLU A 14 -17.87 10.36 8.49
N VAL A 15 -16.64 10.49 8.00
CA VAL A 15 -16.17 9.83 6.77
C VAL A 15 -14.94 8.97 7.10
N ALA A 16 -14.92 7.73 6.60
CA ALA A 16 -13.73 6.89 6.60
C ALA A 16 -13.11 6.80 5.21
N ILE A 17 -11.81 7.02 5.13
CA ILE A 17 -11.00 6.77 3.94
C ILE A 17 -10.37 5.38 4.06
N ALA A 18 -10.66 4.53 3.09
CA ALA A 18 -10.09 3.20 2.97
C ALA A 18 -9.38 3.06 1.62
N ASN A 19 -8.44 2.14 1.53
CA ASN A 19 -7.66 1.86 0.34
C ASN A 19 -7.84 0.39 -0.12
N PRO A 20 -9.07 -0.03 -0.46
CA PRO A 20 -9.37 -1.43 -0.71
C PRO A 20 -8.63 -1.96 -1.93
N MET A 21 -8.15 -3.20 -1.81
CA MET A 21 -7.50 -3.93 -2.88
C MET A 21 -8.16 -5.28 -3.16
N ALA A 22 -8.03 -5.72 -4.41
CA ALA A 22 -8.54 -7.00 -4.88
C ALA A 22 -7.46 -7.70 -5.71
N LEU A 23 -6.70 -8.57 -5.04
CA LEU A 23 -5.66 -9.41 -5.64
C LEU A 23 -5.94 -10.88 -5.34
N PRO A 24 -6.12 -11.73 -6.36
CA PRO A 24 -6.25 -13.16 -6.16
C PRO A 24 -4.88 -13.76 -5.77
N PHE A 25 -4.90 -14.67 -4.81
CA PHE A 25 -3.74 -15.46 -4.40
C PHE A 25 -4.08 -16.95 -4.49
N VAL A 26 -3.07 -17.76 -4.83
CA VAL A 26 -3.13 -19.22 -4.77
C VAL A 26 -2.44 -19.66 -3.48
N SER A 27 -3.20 -20.33 -2.62
CA SER A 27 -2.67 -21.00 -1.43
C SER A 27 -2.51 -22.49 -1.74
N LYS A 28 -1.29 -23.01 -1.61
CA LYS A 28 -0.99 -24.43 -1.80
C LYS A 28 -0.56 -25.04 -0.48
N LEU A 29 -1.25 -26.11 -0.07
CA LEU A 29 -0.86 -26.92 1.08
C LEU A 29 0.36 -27.76 0.70
N ILE A 30 1.41 -27.69 1.52
CA ILE A 30 2.64 -28.44 1.35
C ILE A 30 2.75 -29.47 2.48
N PRO A 31 2.88 -30.78 2.17
CA PRO A 31 3.09 -31.81 3.18
C PRO A 31 4.35 -31.56 4.04
N ARG A 32 4.48 -32.29 5.15
CA ARG A 32 5.67 -32.22 5.99
C ARG A 32 6.92 -32.75 5.27
N GLY A 33 8.07 -32.18 5.60
CA GLY A 33 9.36 -32.56 5.01
C GLY A 33 10.51 -31.68 5.49
N PRO A 34 11.71 -31.84 4.90
CA PRO A 34 12.94 -31.16 5.33
C PRO A 34 12.88 -29.62 5.40
N GLY A 35 11.94 -28.98 4.68
CA GLY A 35 11.71 -27.53 4.72
C GLY A 35 10.38 -27.10 5.35
N ASN A 36 9.68 -28.02 6.03
CA ASN A 36 8.38 -27.78 6.64
C ASN A 36 8.21 -28.68 7.89
N PRO A 37 8.97 -28.44 8.97
CA PRO A 37 8.94 -29.28 10.17
C PRO A 37 7.63 -29.11 10.95
N MET A 38 7.26 -30.13 11.73
CA MET A 38 6.06 -30.13 12.57
C MET A 38 6.15 -29.13 13.71
N GLU A 39 7.35 -28.98 14.27
CA GLU A 39 7.66 -28.12 15.39
C GLU A 39 8.62 -27.02 14.97
N GLN A 40 8.54 -25.89 15.67
CA GLN A 40 9.45 -24.78 15.46
C GLN A 40 10.87 -25.18 15.89
N PRO A 41 11.89 -24.98 15.02
CA PRO A 41 13.29 -25.18 15.43
C PRO A 41 13.62 -24.33 16.67
N LYS A 42 14.42 -24.88 17.60
CA LYS A 42 14.76 -24.19 18.87
C LYS A 42 15.54 -22.89 18.66
N ASP A 43 16.24 -22.78 17.54
CA ASP A 43 17.02 -21.63 17.08
C ASP A 43 16.27 -20.75 16.08
N ALA A 44 14.99 -21.07 15.78
CA ALA A 44 14.19 -20.29 14.85
C ALA A 44 14.03 -18.87 15.36
N LYS A 45 14.58 -17.92 14.61
CA LYS A 45 14.35 -16.49 14.84
C LYS A 45 12.96 -16.11 14.35
N GLY A 46 12.26 -15.27 15.12
CA GLY A 46 10.85 -14.91 14.92
C GLY A 46 10.54 -14.05 13.69
N THR A 47 11.30 -14.14 12.61
CA THR A 47 11.01 -13.40 11.38
C THR A 47 10.11 -14.25 10.50
N GLY A 48 8.81 -13.95 10.52
CA GLY A 48 7.91 -14.41 9.47
C GLY A 48 8.43 -13.93 8.11
N THR A 49 8.36 -14.78 7.09
CA THR A 49 8.71 -14.42 5.72
C THR A 49 7.42 -14.33 4.91
N GLU A 50 7.34 -13.42 3.94
CA GLU A 50 6.21 -13.39 3.00
C GLU A 50 6.46 -14.28 1.76
N SER A 51 7.63 -14.93 1.72
CA SER A 51 8.09 -15.79 0.63
C SER A 51 8.41 -17.20 1.11
N GLY A 52 8.20 -18.18 0.24
CA GLY A 52 8.49 -19.58 0.55
C GLY A 52 7.38 -20.27 1.35
N ILE A 53 7.74 -21.39 1.96
CA ILE A 53 6.82 -22.19 2.77
C ILE A 53 6.65 -21.50 4.12
N GLN A 54 5.40 -21.23 4.49
CA GLN A 54 4.99 -20.82 5.82
C GLN A 54 4.68 -22.07 6.63
N PRO A 55 5.54 -22.48 7.58
CA PRO A 55 5.26 -23.62 8.42
C PRO A 55 4.10 -23.27 9.34
N GLN A 56 3.04 -24.09 9.31
CA GLN A 56 1.97 -24.02 10.30
C GLN A 56 2.28 -25.09 11.34
N TYR A 57 3.04 -24.76 12.39
CA TYR A 57 3.43 -25.77 13.38
C TYR A 57 2.22 -26.45 14.02
N GLY A 58 2.33 -27.75 14.31
CA GLY A 58 1.25 -28.54 14.92
C GLY A 58 0.16 -29.09 13.99
N VAL A 59 0.16 -28.77 12.69
CA VAL A 59 -0.78 -29.36 11.69
C VAL A 59 -0.06 -30.21 10.63
N PRO A 60 -0.68 -31.05 9.78
CA PRO A 60 0.08 -31.91 8.86
C PRO A 60 0.63 -31.22 7.60
N TYR A 61 0.50 -29.90 7.48
CA TYR A 61 0.90 -29.14 6.29
C TYR A 61 1.46 -27.77 6.63
N GLY A 62 2.21 -27.21 5.69
CA GLY A 62 2.57 -25.79 5.62
C GLY A 62 1.85 -25.17 4.42
N VAL A 63 2.01 -23.86 4.23
CA VAL A 63 1.37 -23.14 3.13
C VAL A 63 2.37 -22.32 2.35
N THR A 64 2.35 -22.43 1.03
CA THR A 64 2.94 -21.41 0.15
C THR A 64 1.81 -20.53 -0.38
N LEU A 65 1.98 -19.22 -0.25
CA LEU A 65 1.05 -18.22 -0.77
C LEU A 65 1.71 -17.45 -1.91
N ASN A 66 1.13 -17.51 -3.10
CA ASN A 66 1.66 -16.78 -4.26
C ASN A 66 0.54 -15.96 -4.91
N PRO A 67 0.85 -14.75 -5.42
CA PRO A 67 -0.13 -14.01 -6.22
C PRO A 67 -0.51 -14.84 -7.44
N PHE A 68 -1.79 -14.79 -7.83
CA PHE A 68 -2.26 -15.47 -9.03
C PHE A 68 -1.91 -14.62 -10.26
N LEU A 69 -0.73 -14.90 -10.82
CA LEU A 69 -0.14 -14.16 -11.93
C LEU A 69 -0.38 -14.87 -13.27
N SER A 70 -0.38 -14.09 -14.35
CA SER A 70 -0.33 -14.57 -15.73
C SER A 70 1.09 -15.06 -16.08
N PRO A 71 1.28 -15.74 -17.22
CA PRO A 71 2.62 -16.11 -17.71
C PRO A 71 3.59 -14.93 -17.88
N PHE A 72 3.07 -13.70 -17.96
CA PHE A 72 3.85 -12.47 -18.09
C PHE A 72 4.12 -11.78 -16.75
N GLY A 73 3.79 -12.42 -15.62
CA GLY A 73 4.10 -11.90 -14.27
C GLY A 73 3.14 -10.82 -13.76
N LEU A 74 2.04 -10.54 -14.47
CA LEU A 74 1.01 -9.57 -14.05
C LEU A 74 -0.14 -10.28 -13.31
N PRO A 75 -0.81 -9.65 -12.34
CA PRO A 75 -1.97 -10.27 -11.71
C PRO A 75 -3.03 -10.66 -12.76
N CYS A 76 -3.50 -11.90 -12.72
CA CYS A 76 -4.38 -12.47 -13.74
C CYS A 76 -5.78 -11.84 -13.74
N LYS A 77 -6.21 -11.25 -12.61
CA LYS A 77 -7.44 -10.47 -12.52
C LYS A 77 -7.28 -9.18 -13.33
N GLN A 78 -8.28 -8.83 -14.14
CA GLN A 78 -8.31 -7.54 -14.84
C GLN A 78 -8.17 -6.35 -13.85
N PRO A 79 -7.34 -5.33 -14.17
CA PRO A 79 -7.26 -4.09 -13.42
C PRO A 79 -8.63 -3.41 -13.24
N ALA A 80 -8.87 -2.67 -12.16
CA ALA A 80 -7.93 -2.27 -11.12
C ALA A 80 -7.75 -3.31 -10.00
N TRP A 81 -6.58 -3.25 -9.37
CA TRP A 81 -6.19 -4.04 -8.20
C TRP A 81 -6.22 -3.25 -6.90
N GLY A 82 -6.05 -1.93 -6.97
CA GLY A 82 -6.14 -1.03 -5.81
C GLY A 82 -7.00 0.19 -6.10
N TYR A 83 -7.73 0.62 -5.07
CA TYR A 83 -8.58 1.79 -5.08
C TYR A 83 -8.35 2.61 -3.83
N ILE A 84 -8.68 3.89 -3.91
CA ILE A 84 -8.97 4.70 -2.73
C ILE A 84 -10.47 5.02 -2.72
N SER A 85 -11.09 4.97 -1.56
CA SER A 85 -12.53 5.19 -1.40
C SER A 85 -12.85 5.91 -0.10
N ALA A 86 -13.86 6.77 -0.15
CA ALA A 86 -14.52 7.30 1.03
C ALA A 86 -15.81 6.53 1.32
N LEU A 87 -16.03 6.26 2.60
CA LEU A 87 -17.25 5.69 3.15
C LEU A 87 -17.90 6.73 4.07
N ASP A 88 -19.20 6.92 3.91
CA ASP A 88 -20.03 7.65 4.87
C ASP A 88 -20.31 6.73 6.05
N LEU A 89 -19.93 7.15 7.27
CA LEU A 89 -20.06 6.33 8.48
C LEU A 89 -21.48 6.32 9.06
N LYS A 90 -22.37 7.21 8.61
CA LYS A 90 -23.78 7.20 9.00
C LYS A 90 -24.56 6.20 8.16
N THR A 91 -24.34 6.21 6.86
CA THR A 91 -25.08 5.38 5.90
C THR A 91 -24.40 4.05 5.61
N ASN A 92 -23.11 3.92 5.92
CA ASN A 92 -22.23 2.82 5.52
C ASN A 92 -22.10 2.65 3.99
N GLU A 93 -22.29 3.73 3.24
CA GLU A 93 -22.20 3.72 1.78
C GLU A 93 -20.86 4.25 1.28
N VAL A 94 -20.42 3.76 0.12
CA VAL A 94 -19.24 4.27 -0.57
C VAL A 94 -19.62 5.55 -1.31
N VAL A 95 -19.18 6.70 -0.81
CA VAL A 95 -19.46 8.02 -1.38
C VAL A 95 -18.72 8.22 -2.70
N TRP A 96 -17.46 7.79 -2.75
CA TRP A 96 -16.67 7.78 -3.98
C TRP A 96 -15.60 6.68 -3.93
N LYS A 97 -15.18 6.25 -5.12
CA LYS A 97 -14.12 5.25 -5.31
C LYS A 97 -13.31 5.57 -6.56
N LYS A 98 -11.98 5.66 -6.42
CA LYS A 98 -11.05 6.02 -7.51
C LYS A 98 -9.91 5.02 -7.61
N ARG A 99 -9.44 4.77 -8.83
CA ARG A 99 -8.21 4.00 -9.06
C ARG A 99 -6.99 4.84 -8.65
N ILE A 100 -5.99 4.19 -8.07
CA ILE A 100 -4.77 4.85 -7.58
C ILE A 100 -3.52 4.10 -8.06
N GLY A 101 -2.44 4.84 -8.35
CA GLY A 101 -1.18 4.28 -8.81
C GLY A 101 -1.12 4.02 -10.31
N THR A 102 0.10 4.13 -10.85
CA THR A 102 0.47 3.93 -12.24
C THR A 102 1.39 2.71 -12.36
N PRO A 103 1.50 2.08 -13.54
CA PRO A 103 2.41 0.95 -13.73
C PRO A 103 3.89 1.34 -13.90
N GLN A 104 4.23 2.63 -13.75
CA GLN A 104 5.51 3.19 -14.18
C GLN A 104 6.74 2.45 -13.64
N ASP A 105 6.74 2.07 -12.36
CA ASP A 105 7.88 1.40 -11.72
C ASP A 105 7.70 -0.12 -11.56
N SER A 106 6.59 -0.67 -12.06
CA SER A 106 6.29 -2.10 -11.99
C SER A 106 6.41 -2.82 -13.34
N MET A 107 6.72 -2.09 -14.42
CA MET A 107 6.87 -2.67 -15.75
C MET A 107 8.27 -3.25 -15.97
N PRO A 108 8.39 -4.46 -16.58
CA PRO A 108 9.67 -5.13 -16.79
C PRO A 108 10.55 -4.46 -17.86
N PHE A 109 9.99 -3.52 -18.63
CA PHE A 109 10.69 -2.75 -19.65
C PHE A 109 10.44 -1.26 -19.43
N PRO A 110 11.44 -0.39 -19.65
CA PRO A 110 11.24 1.05 -19.61
C PRO A 110 10.24 1.43 -20.69
N MET A 111 9.08 1.93 -20.28
CA MET A 111 8.09 2.48 -21.20
C MET A 111 8.65 3.77 -21.82
N PRO A 112 8.60 3.95 -23.15
CA PRO A 112 9.12 5.15 -23.81
C PRO A 112 8.36 6.43 -23.43
N VAL A 113 7.16 6.29 -22.84
CA VAL A 113 6.33 7.41 -22.37
C VAL A 113 5.77 7.06 -20.98
N PRO A 114 5.81 8.00 -20.01
CA PRO A 114 5.14 7.81 -18.71
C PRO A 114 3.65 7.54 -18.92
N VAL A 115 3.13 6.46 -18.34
CA VAL A 115 1.71 6.10 -18.42
C VAL A 115 0.92 7.07 -17.53
N PRO A 116 0.13 8.02 -18.08
CA PRO A 116 -0.43 9.12 -17.30
C PRO A 116 -1.72 8.74 -16.57
N PHE A 117 -2.21 7.50 -16.71
CA PHE A 117 -3.47 7.07 -16.11
C PHE A 117 -3.25 6.20 -14.86
N ASN A 118 -4.14 6.36 -13.90
CA ASN A 118 -4.17 5.49 -12.72
C ASN A 118 -4.74 4.11 -13.13
N MET A 119 -3.90 3.09 -13.14
CA MET A 119 -4.30 1.72 -13.46
C MET A 119 -4.98 1.03 -12.27
N GLY A 120 -4.74 1.52 -11.04
CA GLY A 120 -5.20 0.87 -9.82
C GLY A 120 -4.22 -0.22 -9.41
N MET A 121 -3.03 0.19 -8.98
CA MET A 121 -1.94 -0.73 -8.64
C MET A 121 -2.18 -1.41 -7.29
N PRO A 122 -1.58 -2.59 -7.03
CA PRO A 122 -1.40 -3.12 -5.69
C PRO A 122 -0.85 -2.06 -4.73
N MET A 123 -1.28 -2.13 -3.47
CA MET A 123 -0.89 -1.18 -2.42
C MET A 123 -0.49 -1.86 -1.12
N LEU A 124 0.41 -1.24 -0.38
CA LEU A 124 0.72 -1.62 0.99
C LEU A 124 0.98 -0.35 1.79
N GLY A 125 0.37 -0.22 2.97
CA GLY A 125 0.42 1.00 3.77
C GLY A 125 -0.86 1.84 3.63
N GLY A 126 -1.06 2.74 4.59
CA GLY A 126 -2.34 3.39 4.80
C GLY A 126 -2.44 4.86 4.45
N PRO A 127 -3.67 5.41 4.42
CA PRO A 127 -3.90 6.83 4.32
C PRO A 127 -3.83 7.52 5.68
N ILE A 128 -3.64 8.84 5.66
CA ILE A 128 -4.02 9.75 6.76
C ILE A 128 -4.94 10.84 6.23
N SER A 129 -5.80 11.38 7.09
CA SER A 129 -6.70 12.49 6.79
C SER A 129 -6.38 13.68 7.68
N THR A 130 -6.66 14.88 7.19
CA THR A 130 -6.44 16.13 7.92
C THR A 130 -7.72 16.96 7.98
N ALA A 131 -7.83 17.84 8.98
CA ALA A 131 -8.98 18.72 9.12
C ALA A 131 -9.21 19.65 7.91
N GLY A 132 -8.14 19.93 7.14
CA GLY A 132 -8.15 20.72 5.90
C GLY A 132 -8.82 20.05 4.70
N ASN A 133 -9.54 18.93 4.89
CA ASN A 133 -10.22 18.18 3.83
C ASN A 133 -9.26 17.54 2.81
N VAL A 134 -8.03 17.24 3.25
CA VAL A 134 -6.99 16.61 2.46
C VAL A 134 -6.58 15.29 3.09
N LEU A 135 -6.51 14.24 2.28
CA LEU A 135 -5.93 12.95 2.65
C LEU A 135 -4.58 12.75 1.96
N PHE A 136 -3.67 12.04 2.63
CA PHE A 136 -2.37 11.67 2.09
C PHE A 136 -2.21 10.14 2.07
N ILE A 137 -1.65 9.61 0.97
CA ILE A 137 -1.37 8.18 0.82
C ILE A 137 -0.22 7.97 -0.17
N ALA A 138 0.69 7.05 0.14
CA ALA A 138 1.76 6.67 -0.79
C ALA A 138 1.47 5.30 -1.41
N ALA A 139 1.56 4.25 -0.60
CA ALA A 139 1.08 2.87 -0.72
C ALA A 139 1.30 2.08 -2.04
N THR A 140 1.09 2.68 -3.20
CA THR A 140 1.20 2.06 -4.52
C THR A 140 2.65 1.77 -4.91
N ALA A 141 2.82 0.81 -5.81
CA ALA A 141 4.12 0.36 -6.33
C ALA A 141 4.77 1.30 -7.37
N ASP A 142 4.49 2.59 -7.31
CA ASP A 142 5.04 3.64 -8.20
C ASP A 142 5.68 4.80 -7.45
N ASN A 143 5.96 4.59 -6.15
CA ASN A 143 6.85 5.42 -5.36
C ASN A 143 6.47 6.92 -5.38
N TYR A 144 5.19 7.23 -5.24
CA TYR A 144 4.70 8.60 -5.02
C TYR A 144 4.03 8.70 -3.66
N LEU A 145 4.19 9.84 -2.98
CA LEU A 145 3.24 10.31 -1.99
C LEU A 145 2.21 11.20 -2.70
N ARG A 146 0.92 11.04 -2.38
CA ARG A 146 -0.17 11.78 -3.02
C ARG A 146 -1.06 12.45 -2.00
N ALA A 147 -1.63 13.57 -2.40
CA ALA A 147 -2.69 14.25 -1.68
C ALA A 147 -3.99 14.21 -2.51
N TYR A 148 -5.12 13.92 -1.86
CA TYR A 148 -6.44 13.94 -2.49
C TYR A 148 -7.42 14.78 -1.67
N ASN A 149 -8.39 15.38 -2.34
CA ASN A 149 -9.55 15.99 -1.73
C ASN A 149 -10.46 14.88 -1.19
N MET A 150 -10.77 14.95 0.11
CA MET A 150 -11.54 13.91 0.79
C MET A 150 -13.01 13.86 0.37
N SER A 151 -13.58 14.95 -0.15
CA SER A 151 -14.99 15.03 -0.53
C SER A 151 -15.29 14.35 -1.86
N ASN A 152 -14.35 14.37 -2.81
CA ASN A 152 -14.58 13.91 -4.19
C ASN A 152 -13.52 12.94 -4.74
N GLY A 153 -12.44 12.70 -4.00
CA GLY A 153 -11.32 11.84 -4.42
C GLY A 153 -10.47 12.43 -5.54
N GLU A 154 -10.53 13.75 -5.77
CA GLU A 154 -9.70 14.45 -6.75
C GLU A 154 -8.25 14.51 -6.26
N LYS A 155 -7.29 14.22 -7.15
CA LYS A 155 -5.86 14.31 -6.82
C LYS A 155 -5.43 15.77 -6.84
N LEU A 156 -5.02 16.28 -5.68
CA LEU A 156 -4.57 17.67 -5.50
C LEU A 156 -3.08 17.82 -5.79
N TRP A 157 -2.30 16.83 -5.37
CA TRP A 157 -0.84 16.89 -5.47
C TRP A 157 -0.22 15.48 -5.47
N GLN A 158 0.98 15.36 -6.02
CA GLN A 158 1.83 14.20 -5.82
C GLN A 158 3.32 14.60 -5.83
N GLY A 159 4.13 13.90 -5.03
CA GLY A 159 5.57 14.03 -4.99
C GLY A 159 6.24 12.67 -5.18
N ARG A 160 7.26 12.60 -6.05
CA ARG A 160 8.02 11.37 -6.28
C ARG A 160 8.93 11.11 -5.08
N LEU A 161 8.92 9.87 -4.59
CA LEU A 161 9.76 9.39 -3.49
C LEU A 161 11.04 8.74 -4.04
N PRO A 162 12.17 8.74 -3.30
CA PRO A 162 13.41 8.11 -3.74
C PRO A 162 13.35 6.57 -3.75
N ALA A 163 12.41 5.97 -3.01
CA ALA A 163 12.18 4.55 -2.83
C ALA A 163 10.67 4.27 -2.60
N GLY A 164 10.29 3.03 -2.37
CA GLY A 164 8.88 2.64 -2.16
C GLY A 164 8.28 3.22 -0.88
N GLY A 165 7.08 3.81 -1.00
CA GLY A 165 6.33 4.42 0.10
C GLY A 165 5.31 3.48 0.71
N GLN A 166 5.71 2.29 1.16
CA GLN A 166 4.82 1.29 1.74
C GLN A 166 4.51 1.50 3.24
N ALA A 167 4.88 2.67 3.78
CA ALA A 167 4.51 3.10 5.13
C ALA A 167 3.25 3.97 5.09
N THR A 168 2.50 3.99 6.20
CA THR A 168 1.50 5.02 6.45
C THR A 168 2.22 6.34 6.74
N PRO A 169 1.95 7.44 6.00
CA PRO A 169 2.53 8.75 6.31
C PRO A 169 2.02 9.26 7.66
N MET A 170 2.68 10.28 8.19
CA MET A 170 2.22 11.01 9.37
C MET A 170 2.30 12.51 9.15
N THR A 171 1.65 13.30 10.00
CA THR A 171 1.80 14.76 10.01
C THR A 171 1.99 15.28 11.43
N TYR A 172 2.74 16.37 11.57
CA TYR A 172 2.94 17.09 12.82
C TYR A 172 3.21 18.56 12.53
N GLU A 173 3.15 19.39 13.57
CA GLU A 173 3.49 20.81 13.50
C GLU A 173 4.71 21.11 14.38
N VAL A 174 5.59 21.98 13.90
CA VAL A 174 6.63 22.60 14.71
C VAL A 174 6.77 24.06 14.31
N ASN A 175 6.83 24.96 15.31
CA ASN A 175 6.97 26.41 15.11
C ASN A 175 5.92 27.01 14.15
N GLY A 176 4.66 26.57 14.23
CA GLY A 176 3.57 27.06 13.38
C GLY A 176 3.61 26.55 11.94
N LYS A 177 4.50 25.60 11.61
CA LYS A 177 4.59 24.99 10.28
C LYS A 177 4.24 23.52 10.33
N GLN A 178 3.26 23.11 9.52
CA GLN A 178 2.82 21.73 9.40
C GLN A 178 3.70 20.97 8.39
N TYR A 179 4.06 19.74 8.76
CA TYR A 179 4.85 18.83 7.95
C TYR A 179 4.07 17.54 7.70
N VAL A 180 4.20 16.98 6.50
CA VAL A 180 3.77 15.61 6.17
C VAL A 180 5.02 14.78 5.92
N VAL A 181 5.18 13.68 6.63
CA VAL A 181 6.40 12.87 6.64
C VAL A 181 6.09 11.42 6.33
N ILE A 182 6.98 10.77 5.58
CA ILE A 182 6.88 9.36 5.25
C ILE A 182 8.25 8.68 5.26
N SER A 183 8.28 7.44 5.74
CA SER A 183 9.40 6.53 5.50
C SER A 183 9.27 5.89 4.11
N ALA A 184 10.25 6.14 3.25
CA ALA A 184 10.37 5.55 1.92
C ALA A 184 11.46 4.47 1.95
N GLY A 185 11.07 3.26 2.35
CA GLY A 185 11.96 2.11 2.51
C GLY A 185 11.83 1.02 1.45
N GLY A 186 10.72 0.99 0.70
CA GLY A 186 10.36 -0.15 -0.13
C GLY A 186 9.81 -1.34 0.67
N HIS A 187 9.35 -2.38 -0.05
CA HIS A 187 8.86 -3.62 0.56
C HIS A 187 9.15 -4.83 -0.34
N GLY A 188 9.77 -5.86 0.24
CA GLY A 188 10.35 -7.01 -0.49
C GLY A 188 9.34 -7.78 -1.36
N SER A 189 8.20 -8.16 -0.79
CA SER A 189 7.18 -8.92 -1.53
C SER A 189 6.47 -8.13 -2.62
N PHE A 190 6.55 -6.79 -2.59
CA PHE A 190 5.99 -5.91 -3.60
C PHE A 190 6.99 -5.55 -4.70
N GLY A 191 8.26 -5.95 -4.55
CA GLY A 191 9.31 -5.66 -5.53
C GLY A 191 9.57 -4.16 -5.73
N THR A 192 9.18 -3.32 -4.77
CA THR A 192 9.42 -1.88 -4.87
C THR A 192 10.89 -1.57 -4.59
N LYS A 193 11.33 -0.41 -5.10
CA LYS A 193 12.70 0.06 -4.90
C LYS A 193 12.99 0.19 -3.40
N MET A 194 14.02 -0.52 -2.93
CA MET A 194 14.48 -0.42 -1.55
C MET A 194 15.21 0.90 -1.31
N GLY A 195 15.11 1.40 -0.08
CA GLY A 195 15.82 2.58 0.39
C GLY A 195 15.76 2.68 1.90
N ASP A 196 16.31 3.78 2.42
CA ASP A 196 16.25 4.12 3.84
C ASP A 196 16.15 5.64 3.96
N TYR A 197 14.99 6.18 3.58
CA TYR A 197 14.75 7.61 3.51
C TYR A 197 13.58 8.03 4.37
N ILE A 198 13.75 9.13 5.11
CA ILE A 198 12.65 9.89 5.68
C ILE A 198 12.48 11.14 4.83
N VAL A 199 11.28 11.32 4.26
CA VAL A 199 10.97 12.47 3.39
C VAL A 199 9.89 13.32 4.06
N ALA A 200 10.16 14.61 4.20
CA ALA A 200 9.23 15.58 4.76
C ALA A 200 8.81 16.62 3.71
N TYR A 201 7.52 16.92 3.67
CA TYR A 201 6.91 17.95 2.82
C TYR A 201 6.25 19.01 3.69
N ALA A 202 6.36 20.27 3.28
CA ALA A 202 5.64 21.38 3.88
C ALA A 202 5.36 22.43 2.79
N LEU A 203 4.39 23.31 3.03
CA LEU A 203 4.18 24.46 2.16
C LEU A 203 5.38 25.43 2.21
N PRO A 204 5.64 26.18 1.13
CA PRO A 204 6.59 27.29 1.15
C PRO A 204 6.24 28.34 2.21
N ASP A 205 7.24 29.06 2.73
CA ASP A 205 7.06 30.03 3.83
C ASP A 205 6.27 31.29 3.41
N ASP A 206 6.14 31.52 2.11
CA ASP A 206 5.52 32.69 1.49
C ASP A 206 4.03 32.52 1.15
N VAL A 207 3.45 31.34 1.40
CA VAL A 207 2.02 31.07 1.17
C VAL A 207 1.26 31.23 2.49
N LYS A 208 0.66 32.41 2.71
CA LYS A 208 -0.28 32.69 3.81
C LYS A 208 -1.73 32.56 3.36
#